data_AF-A0A3D9AJV4-F1
#
_entry.id   AF-A0A3D9AJV4-F1
#
_cell.length_a   1.000
_cell.length_b   1.000
_cell.length_c   1.000
_cell.angle_alpha   90.00
_cell.angle_beta   90.00
_cell.angle_gamma   90.00
#
_symmetry.space_group_name_H-M   'P 1'
#
loop_
_entity.id
_entity.type
_entity.pdbx_description
1 polymer ?
#
loop_
_entity_poly.entity_id
_entity_poly.type
_entity_poly.pdbx_seq_one_letter_code
_entity_poly.pdbx_strand_id
1 'polypeptide(L)'
;MGVAFTNFKESLGLAASLKLIEREKYNSTKQANQPFIMGLRGGAAVLMVAAFEFYLRKLFEDNISKLNTSPPSIDFQKLPDKFKIKIVFESLESPMKGPKYGIIKNKIDRIDDVLTACKHLIGEHINPIIFSDTNSNPNADTVKTKFKDIGINDIFQIIKTGFESKWGTSVANTFIEDKLNEIVNVRHVVAHTADTLNITKLSQNEALKFLRILAELLEKEMERHINNLLITAKK
;
A
#
# COMPACT_ATOMS: atom_id res chain seq x y z
N MET A 1 -9.72 10.66 8.15
CA MET A 1 -10.04 9.55 7.23
C MET A 1 -9.78 10.09 5.84
N GLY A 2 -8.69 9.64 5.24
CA GLY A 2 -8.08 10.26 4.07
C GLY A 2 -8.73 9.84 2.75
N VAL A 3 -8.33 10.55 1.69
CA VAL A 3 -8.79 10.27 0.32
C VAL A 3 -8.33 8.88 -0.13
N ALA A 4 -7.09 8.49 0.19
CA ALA A 4 -6.55 7.16 -0.11
C ALA A 4 -7.43 6.02 0.43
N PHE A 5 -7.85 6.07 1.70
CA PHE A 5 -8.69 5.02 2.28
C PHE A 5 -10.13 5.06 1.75
N THR A 6 -10.67 6.23 1.42
CA THR A 6 -11.99 6.35 0.79
C THR A 6 -11.98 5.67 -0.58
N ASN A 7 -11.00 6.01 -1.43
CA ASN A 7 -10.83 5.40 -2.76
C ASN A 7 -10.57 3.88 -2.66
N PHE A 8 -9.86 3.45 -1.60
CA PHE A 8 -9.64 2.04 -1.33
C PHE A 8 -10.96 1.30 -1.02
N LYS A 9 -11.85 1.88 -0.22
CA LYS A 9 -13.17 1.28 0.06
C LYS A 9 -14.00 1.14 -1.20
N GLU A 10 -13.99 2.16 -2.06
CA GLU A 10 -14.68 2.11 -3.36
C GLU A 10 -14.11 1.00 -4.25
N SER A 11 -12.77 0.90 -4.31
CA SER A 11 -12.07 -0.14 -5.07
C SER A 11 -12.34 -1.55 -4.53
N LEU A 12 -12.38 -1.73 -3.21
CA LEU A 12 -12.83 -2.98 -2.58
C LEU A 12 -14.32 -3.27 -2.87
N GLY A 13 -15.13 -2.22 -3.06
CA GLY A 13 -16.51 -2.33 -3.52
C GLY A 13 -16.64 -3.06 -4.86
N LEU A 14 -15.67 -2.90 -5.77
CA LEU A 14 -15.65 -3.63 -7.05
C LEU A 14 -15.47 -5.14 -6.81
N ALA A 15 -14.55 -5.54 -5.94
CA ALA A 15 -14.37 -6.95 -5.58
C ALA A 15 -15.62 -7.52 -4.86
N ALA A 16 -16.27 -6.71 -4.02
CA ALA A 16 -17.52 -7.08 -3.38
C ALA A 16 -18.68 -7.25 -4.38
N SER A 17 -18.72 -6.44 -5.44
CA SER A 17 -19.72 -6.54 -6.52
C SER A 17 -19.59 -7.84 -7.30
N LEU A 18 -18.37 -8.33 -7.57
CA LEU A 18 -18.19 -9.65 -8.22
C LEU A 18 -18.77 -10.78 -7.36
N LYS A 19 -18.63 -10.69 -6.05
CA LYS A 19 -19.24 -11.65 -5.10
C LYS A 19 -20.76 -11.56 -5.10
N LEU A 20 -21.32 -10.36 -5.21
CA LEU A 20 -22.76 -10.15 -5.31
C LEU A 20 -23.31 -10.82 -6.58
N ILE A 21 -22.63 -10.67 -7.72
CA ILE A 21 -22.98 -11.35 -8.97
C ILE A 21 -22.93 -12.87 -8.81
N GLU A 22 -21.89 -13.41 -8.15
CA GLU A 22 -21.80 -14.85 -7.85
C GLU A 22 -23.03 -15.32 -7.05
N ARG A 23 -23.39 -14.57 -6.01
CA ARG A 23 -24.51 -14.89 -5.12
C ARG A 23 -25.87 -14.79 -5.81
N GLU A 24 -26.08 -13.81 -6.67
CA GLU A 24 -27.39 -13.55 -7.27
C GLU A 24 -27.64 -14.40 -8.52
N LYS A 25 -26.62 -14.54 -9.38
CA LYS A 25 -26.77 -15.20 -10.69
C LYS A 25 -26.29 -16.65 -10.70
N TYR A 26 -25.30 -16.98 -9.88
CA TYR A 26 -24.62 -18.28 -9.93
C TYR A 26 -24.74 -19.05 -8.60
N ASN A 27 -25.80 -18.80 -7.82
CA ASN A 27 -26.01 -19.45 -6.52
C ASN A 27 -26.19 -20.97 -6.62
N SER A 28 -26.67 -21.48 -7.76
CA SER A 28 -26.81 -22.92 -7.98
C SER A 28 -25.46 -23.55 -8.30
N THR A 29 -25.09 -24.61 -7.59
CA THR A 29 -23.86 -25.41 -7.77
C THR A 29 -23.86 -26.27 -9.03
N LYS A 30 -24.70 -25.93 -10.02
CA LYS A 30 -24.74 -26.60 -11.31
C LYS A 30 -23.34 -26.54 -11.93
N GLN A 31 -22.88 -27.67 -12.45
CA GLN A 31 -21.53 -27.80 -13.03
C GLN A 31 -21.27 -26.77 -14.14
N ALA A 32 -22.31 -26.40 -14.90
CA ALA A 32 -22.26 -25.35 -15.93
C ALA A 32 -21.90 -23.94 -15.40
N ASN A 33 -22.13 -23.66 -14.11
CA ASN A 33 -21.81 -22.36 -13.51
C ASN A 33 -20.36 -22.27 -13.01
N GLN A 34 -19.63 -23.39 -12.94
CA GLN A 34 -18.30 -23.44 -12.34
C GLN A 34 -17.30 -22.46 -12.99
N PRO A 35 -17.21 -22.35 -14.34
CA PRO A 35 -16.30 -21.38 -14.95
C PRO A 35 -16.61 -19.93 -14.58
N PHE A 36 -17.89 -19.56 -14.44
CA PHE A 36 -18.31 -18.23 -14.03
C PHE A 36 -17.95 -17.95 -12.57
N ILE A 37 -18.22 -18.91 -11.68
CA ILE A 37 -17.87 -18.81 -10.26
C ILE A 37 -16.35 -18.65 -10.11
N MET A 38 -15.58 -19.48 -10.80
CA MET A 38 -14.12 -19.42 -10.83
C MET A 38 -13.61 -18.05 -11.30
N GLY A 39 -14.11 -17.57 -12.44
CA GLY A 39 -13.73 -16.26 -12.98
C GLY A 39 -14.08 -15.09 -12.05
N LEU A 40 -15.28 -15.08 -11.46
CA LEU A 40 -15.68 -14.06 -10.50
C LEU A 40 -14.80 -14.07 -9.26
N ARG A 41 -14.44 -15.27 -8.77
CA ARG A 41 -13.62 -15.39 -7.57
C ARG A 41 -12.16 -15.02 -7.80
N GLY A 42 -11.59 -15.46 -8.92
CA GLY A 42 -10.26 -15.06 -9.36
C GLY A 42 -10.17 -13.55 -9.58
N GLY A 43 -11.16 -12.97 -10.28
CA GLY A 43 -11.25 -11.53 -10.49
C GLY A 43 -11.31 -10.74 -9.18
N ALA A 44 -12.12 -11.18 -8.22
CA ALA A 44 -12.19 -10.55 -6.89
C ALA A 44 -10.85 -10.59 -6.16
N ALA A 45 -10.12 -11.72 -6.20
CA ALA A 45 -8.80 -11.83 -5.59
C ALA A 45 -7.78 -10.86 -6.20
N VAL A 46 -7.75 -10.76 -7.54
CA VAL A 46 -6.87 -9.82 -8.24
C VAL A 46 -7.20 -8.37 -7.89
N LEU A 47 -8.50 -8.01 -7.91
CA LEU A 47 -8.95 -6.66 -7.58
C LEU A 47 -8.64 -6.26 -6.14
N MET A 48 -8.80 -7.17 -5.17
CA MET A 48 -8.48 -6.90 -3.76
C MET A 48 -7.01 -6.53 -3.58
N VAL A 49 -6.10 -7.31 -4.17
CA VAL A 49 -4.65 -7.07 -4.04
C VAL A 49 -4.23 -5.82 -4.80
N ALA A 50 -4.76 -5.60 -6.01
CA ALA A 50 -4.49 -4.39 -6.79
C ALA A 50 -4.99 -3.12 -6.08
N ALA A 51 -6.20 -3.17 -5.50
CA ALA A 51 -6.75 -2.07 -4.71
C ALA A 51 -5.87 -1.77 -3.48
N PHE A 52 -5.40 -2.80 -2.78
CA PHE A 52 -4.55 -2.62 -1.61
C PHE A 52 -3.15 -2.08 -1.97
N GLU A 53 -2.58 -2.55 -3.08
CA GLU A 53 -1.32 -1.99 -3.61
C GLU A 53 -1.47 -0.50 -3.91
N PHE A 54 -2.49 -0.13 -4.69
CA PHE A 54 -2.75 1.27 -5.04
C PHE A 54 -2.99 2.14 -3.80
N TYR A 55 -3.75 1.62 -2.83
CA TYR A 55 -3.95 2.25 -1.54
C TYR A 55 -2.62 2.52 -0.82
N LEU A 56 -1.72 1.54 -0.73
CA LEU A 56 -0.41 1.75 -0.08
C LEU A 56 0.40 2.84 -0.80
N ARG A 57 0.38 2.89 -2.14
CA ARG A 57 1.09 3.94 -2.88
C ARG A 57 0.56 5.33 -2.50
N LYS A 58 -0.77 5.49 -2.52
CA LYS A 58 -1.42 6.76 -2.19
C LYS A 58 -1.35 7.14 -0.72
N LEU A 59 -1.42 6.16 0.18
CA LEU A 59 -1.24 6.38 1.61
C LEU A 59 0.09 7.11 1.88
N PHE A 60 1.17 6.65 1.26
CA PHE A 60 2.49 7.25 1.44
C PHE A 60 2.63 8.58 0.72
N GLU A 61 2.25 8.65 -0.55
CA GLU A 61 2.32 9.88 -1.35
C GLU A 61 1.53 11.03 -0.72
N ASP A 62 0.26 10.78 -0.37
CA ASP A 62 -0.65 11.80 0.16
C ASP A 62 -0.22 12.26 1.56
N ASN A 63 0.27 11.36 2.42
CA ASN A 63 0.63 11.75 3.79
C ASN A 63 2.01 12.40 3.85
N ILE A 64 2.99 11.95 3.08
CA ILE A 64 4.33 12.58 3.06
C ILE A 64 4.28 13.95 2.40
N SER A 65 3.42 14.15 1.39
CA SER A 65 3.25 15.47 0.77
C SER A 65 2.85 16.57 1.76
N LYS A 66 2.17 16.22 2.86
CA LYS A 66 1.78 17.16 3.93
C LYS A 66 2.98 17.78 4.66
N LEU A 67 4.15 17.14 4.61
CA LEU A 67 5.39 17.68 5.20
C LEU A 67 6.00 18.81 4.36
N ASN A 68 5.62 18.92 3.07
CA ASN A 68 6.06 20.00 2.21
C ASN A 68 5.19 21.23 2.41
N THR A 69 5.70 22.21 3.15
CA THR A 69 5.07 23.53 3.28
C THR A 69 5.91 24.60 2.57
N SER A 70 5.30 25.73 2.23
CA SER A 70 6.01 26.90 1.71
C SER A 70 5.72 28.10 2.62
N PRO A 71 6.70 28.60 3.41
CA PRO A 71 8.07 28.10 3.53
C PRO A 71 8.16 26.73 4.25
N PRO A 72 9.29 26.00 4.14
CA PRO A 72 9.49 24.72 4.84
C PRO A 72 9.39 24.90 6.35
N SER A 73 8.44 24.20 6.96
CA SER A 73 8.15 24.24 8.41
C SER A 73 8.84 23.13 9.19
N ILE A 74 9.36 22.12 8.49
CA ILE A 74 10.06 20.98 9.06
C ILE A 74 11.56 21.19 8.98
N ASP A 75 12.25 21.00 10.10
CA ASP A 75 13.70 20.85 10.19
C ASP A 75 14.08 19.43 9.75
N PHE A 76 14.75 19.35 8.61
CA PHE A 76 15.18 18.10 8.02
C PHE A 76 16.06 17.26 8.98
N GLN A 77 16.85 17.89 9.84
CA GLN A 77 17.77 17.19 10.75
C GLN A 77 17.04 16.41 11.85
N LYS A 78 15.84 16.87 12.23
CA LYS A 78 14.99 16.23 13.25
C LYS A 78 14.19 15.04 12.72
N LEU A 79 14.24 14.76 11.42
CA LEU A 79 13.59 13.59 10.84
C LEU A 79 14.33 12.29 11.20
N PRO A 80 13.62 11.15 11.28
CA PRO A 80 14.23 9.84 11.48
C PRO A 80 15.31 9.54 10.43
N ASP A 81 16.41 8.90 10.83
CA ASP A 81 17.58 8.68 9.95
C ASP A 81 17.23 7.90 8.68
N LYS A 82 16.40 6.86 8.77
CA LYS A 82 15.95 6.11 7.58
C LYS A 82 15.13 6.96 6.62
N PHE A 83 14.34 7.88 7.17
CA PHE A 83 13.55 8.81 6.38
C PHE A 83 14.48 9.78 5.65
N LYS A 84 15.48 10.36 6.36
CA LYS A 84 16.51 11.21 5.75
C LYS A 84 17.28 10.48 4.65
N ILE A 85 17.72 9.24 4.91
CA ILE A 85 18.43 8.42 3.94
C ILE A 85 17.58 8.24 2.68
N LYS A 86 16.31 7.83 2.83
CA LYS A 86 15.45 7.62 1.67
C LYS A 86 15.19 8.92 0.90
N ILE A 87 14.91 10.03 1.61
CA ILE A 87 14.72 11.34 0.99
C ILE A 87 15.93 11.73 0.16
N VAL A 88 17.15 11.63 0.71
CA VAL A 88 18.35 12.07 -0.01
C VAL A 88 18.73 11.11 -1.13
N PHE A 89 18.92 9.84 -0.79
CA PHE A 89 19.50 8.87 -1.73
C PHE A 89 18.52 8.47 -2.83
N GLU A 90 17.25 8.17 -2.51
CA GLU A 90 16.30 7.77 -3.54
C GLU A 90 15.84 8.96 -4.41
N SER A 91 15.79 10.18 -3.87
CA SER A 91 15.48 11.37 -4.69
C SER A 91 16.56 11.68 -5.72
N LEU A 92 17.82 11.36 -5.44
CA LEU A 92 18.93 11.52 -6.39
C LEU A 92 19.05 10.30 -7.31
N GLU A 93 18.82 9.10 -6.81
CA GLU A 93 18.97 7.88 -7.59
C GLU A 93 17.89 7.76 -8.69
N SER A 94 16.64 8.14 -8.40
CA SER A 94 15.53 8.08 -9.35
C SER A 94 15.81 8.83 -10.67
N PRO A 95 16.18 10.13 -10.69
CA PRO A 95 16.52 10.83 -11.93
C PRO A 95 17.80 10.29 -12.58
N MET A 96 18.75 9.75 -11.80
CA MET A 96 19.98 9.15 -12.34
C MET A 96 19.74 7.82 -13.07
N LYS A 97 18.77 7.02 -12.62
CA LYS A 97 18.38 5.76 -13.28
C LYS A 97 17.37 5.97 -14.40
N GLY A 98 16.61 7.08 -14.35
CA GLY A 98 15.51 7.34 -15.26
C GLY A 98 14.22 6.65 -14.80
N PRO A 99 13.10 6.86 -15.51
CA PRO A 99 11.82 6.31 -15.09
C PRO A 99 11.84 4.78 -15.14
N LYS A 100 11.28 4.15 -14.11
CA LYS A 100 11.15 2.68 -14.01
C LYS A 100 10.29 2.08 -15.13
N TYR A 101 9.33 2.86 -15.63
CA TYR A 101 8.44 2.49 -16.72
C TYR A 101 8.49 3.57 -17.81
N GLY A 102 8.51 3.15 -19.08
CA GLY A 102 8.54 4.07 -20.22
C GLY A 102 9.92 4.23 -20.86
N ILE A 103 10.07 5.27 -21.67
CA ILE A 103 11.29 5.52 -22.44
C ILE A 103 12.38 6.06 -21.50
N ILE A 104 13.49 5.33 -21.40
CA ILE A 104 14.66 5.77 -20.66
C ILE A 104 15.34 6.87 -21.48
N LYS A 105 15.30 8.10 -20.98
CA LYS A 105 16.03 9.23 -21.53
C LYS A 105 17.54 8.96 -21.55
N ASN A 106 18.27 9.53 -22.52
CA ASN A 106 19.73 9.45 -22.53
C ASN A 106 20.32 10.15 -21.29
N LYS A 107 21.55 9.78 -20.91
CA LYS A 107 22.24 10.36 -19.74
C LYS A 107 22.27 11.89 -19.76
N ILE A 108 22.51 12.49 -20.93
CA ILE A 108 22.57 13.95 -21.12
C ILE A 108 21.22 14.60 -20.80
N ASP A 109 20.12 14.03 -21.30
CA ASP A 109 18.76 14.56 -21.13
C ASP A 109 18.24 14.43 -19.68
N ARG A 110 18.93 13.65 -18.83
CA ARG A 110 18.59 13.47 -17.41
C ARG A 110 19.32 14.45 -16.49
N ILE A 111 20.26 15.24 -17.01
CA ILE A 111 21.00 16.22 -16.20
C ILE A 111 20.03 17.22 -15.56
N ASP A 112 19.05 17.70 -16.32
CA ASP A 112 18.04 18.65 -15.80
C ASP A 112 17.16 18.02 -14.71
N ASP A 113 16.82 16.74 -14.84
CA ASP A 113 16.05 15.99 -13.84
C ASP A 113 16.86 15.87 -12.52
N VAL A 114 18.17 15.60 -12.62
CA VAL A 114 19.09 15.55 -11.46
C VAL A 114 19.24 16.94 -10.82
N LEU A 115 19.45 17.99 -11.60
CA LEU A 115 19.56 19.36 -11.09
C LEU A 115 18.28 19.80 -10.38
N THR A 116 17.13 19.42 -10.88
CA THR A 116 15.83 19.69 -10.25
C THR A 116 15.70 18.99 -8.90
N ALA A 117 16.08 17.71 -8.82
CA ALA A 117 16.10 16.97 -7.56
C ALA A 117 17.03 17.61 -6.53
N CYS A 118 18.23 18.05 -6.93
CA CYS A 118 19.15 18.78 -6.05
C CYS A 118 18.53 20.08 -5.52
N LYS A 119 17.86 20.87 -6.38
CA LYS A 119 17.18 22.11 -5.96
C LYS A 119 16.08 21.84 -4.92
N HIS A 120 15.30 20.77 -5.11
CA HIS A 120 14.28 20.37 -4.13
C HIS A 120 14.91 20.00 -2.80
N LEU A 121 15.98 19.20 -2.79
CA LEU A 121 16.68 18.82 -1.55
C LEU A 121 17.30 20.03 -0.83
N ILE A 122 17.89 20.97 -1.57
CA ILE A 122 18.42 22.22 -1.00
C ILE A 122 17.28 23.06 -0.40
N GLY A 123 16.12 23.09 -1.06
CA GLY A 123 14.90 23.71 -0.53
C GLY A 123 14.21 22.92 0.58
N GLU A 124 14.81 21.82 1.05
CA GLU A 124 14.24 20.90 2.05
C GLU A 124 12.85 20.37 1.67
N HIS A 125 12.58 20.27 0.37
CA HIS A 125 11.37 19.66 -0.16
C HIS A 125 11.57 18.15 -0.34
N ILE A 126 10.61 17.40 0.19
CA ILE A 126 10.56 15.94 0.11
C ILE A 126 9.84 15.55 -1.17
N ASN A 127 10.41 14.68 -2.00
CA ASN A 127 9.65 14.09 -3.10
C ASN A 127 8.79 12.91 -2.58
N PRO A 128 7.45 13.01 -2.49
CA PRO A 128 6.63 11.94 -1.92
C PRO A 128 6.58 10.70 -2.82
N ILE A 129 6.83 10.86 -4.12
CA ILE A 129 6.73 9.78 -5.11
C ILE A 129 7.74 8.65 -4.85
N ILE A 130 8.92 8.95 -4.29
CA ILE A 130 9.91 7.91 -3.96
C ILE A 130 9.39 6.92 -2.91
N PHE A 131 8.39 7.33 -2.12
CA PHE A 131 7.72 6.48 -1.15
C PHE A 131 6.49 5.76 -1.72
N SER A 132 6.15 5.97 -2.99
CA SER A 132 4.98 5.34 -3.60
C SER A 132 5.28 3.93 -4.16
N ASP A 133 6.52 3.62 -4.53
CA ASP A 133 6.86 2.35 -5.20
C ASP A 133 6.76 1.15 -4.24
N THR A 134 6.14 0.08 -4.72
CA THR A 134 5.89 -1.18 -3.98
C THR A 134 6.73 -2.35 -4.49
N ASN A 135 7.57 -2.16 -5.53
CA ASN A 135 8.44 -3.23 -6.08
C ASN A 135 7.73 -4.58 -6.30
N SER A 136 6.48 -4.53 -6.78
CA SER A 136 5.67 -5.61 -7.37
C SER A 136 4.59 -6.27 -6.52
N ASN A 137 4.66 -6.33 -5.19
CA ASN A 137 3.61 -7.00 -4.37
C ASN A 137 3.37 -6.31 -3.03
N PRO A 138 2.11 -6.03 -2.63
CA PRO A 138 1.80 -5.40 -1.34
C PRO A 138 1.79 -6.42 -0.18
N ASN A 139 2.84 -7.24 -0.09
CA ASN A 139 2.98 -8.27 0.95
C ASN A 139 3.43 -7.69 2.30
N ALA A 140 3.53 -8.54 3.33
CA ALA A 140 3.91 -8.12 4.67
C ALA A 140 5.27 -7.41 4.72
N ASP A 141 6.26 -7.91 3.98
CA ASP A 141 7.59 -7.33 3.93
C ASP A 141 7.60 -5.95 3.27
N THR A 142 6.79 -5.76 2.23
CA THR A 142 6.63 -4.46 1.58
C THR A 142 6.01 -3.47 2.54
N VAL A 143 4.93 -3.82 3.24
CA VAL A 143 4.33 -2.94 4.26
C VAL A 143 5.34 -2.59 5.35
N LYS A 144 6.04 -3.59 5.91
CA LYS A 144 7.08 -3.37 6.94
C LYS A 144 8.18 -2.44 6.44
N THR A 145 8.71 -2.70 5.25
CA THR A 145 9.80 -1.90 4.67
C THR A 145 9.38 -0.46 4.48
N LYS A 146 8.20 -0.20 3.90
CA LYS A 146 7.72 1.17 3.68
C LYS A 146 7.52 1.94 4.98
N PHE A 147 6.98 1.31 6.02
CA PHE A 147 6.85 1.96 7.34
C PHE A 147 8.21 2.16 8.01
N LYS A 148 9.14 1.20 7.87
CA LYS A 148 10.52 1.31 8.36
C LYS A 148 11.27 2.47 7.73
N ASP A 149 11.04 2.70 6.43
CA ASP A 149 11.65 3.79 5.66
C ASP A 149 11.27 5.17 6.18
N ILE A 150 10.10 5.33 6.82
CA ILE A 150 9.66 6.58 7.45
C ILE A 150 9.93 6.61 8.97
N GLY A 151 10.64 5.62 9.51
CA GLY A 151 11.04 5.55 10.92
C GLY A 151 10.16 4.69 11.82
N ILE A 152 9.22 3.90 11.28
CA ILE A 152 8.35 3.00 12.05
C ILE A 152 8.85 1.56 11.90
N ASN A 153 9.58 1.05 12.91
CA ASN A 153 10.30 -0.23 12.80
C ASN A 153 9.39 -1.48 12.75
N ASP A 154 8.27 -1.49 13.48
CA ASP A 154 7.38 -2.65 13.57
C ASP A 154 5.91 -2.20 13.55
N ILE A 155 5.41 -1.94 12.34
CA ILE A 155 4.05 -1.46 12.13
C ILE A 155 3.00 -2.48 12.58
N PHE A 156 3.24 -3.78 12.39
CA PHE A 156 2.26 -4.80 12.71
C PHE A 156 2.09 -4.97 14.22
N GLN A 157 3.17 -4.88 14.98
CA GLN A 157 3.06 -4.87 16.44
C GLN A 157 2.35 -3.61 16.95
N ILE A 158 2.58 -2.44 16.35
CA ILE A 158 1.92 -1.19 16.72
C ILE A 158 0.40 -1.27 16.52
N ILE A 159 -0.05 -1.84 15.40
CA ILE A 159 -1.48 -1.91 15.08
C ILE A 159 -2.19 -3.13 15.67
N LYS A 160 -1.45 -4.11 16.23
CA LYS A 160 -1.98 -5.41 16.66
C LYS A 160 -3.20 -5.29 17.57
N THR A 161 -3.11 -4.51 18.64
CA THR A 161 -4.22 -4.33 19.59
C THR A 161 -5.46 -3.73 18.93
N GLY A 162 -5.27 -2.74 18.05
CA GLY A 162 -6.35 -2.14 17.26
C GLY A 162 -6.95 -3.13 16.25
N PHE A 163 -6.11 -4.01 15.70
CA PHE A 163 -6.52 -5.07 14.80
C PHE A 163 -7.38 -6.09 15.53
N GLU A 164 -6.92 -6.65 16.66
CA GLU A 164 -7.66 -7.63 17.46
C GLU A 164 -9.04 -7.11 17.88
N SER A 165 -9.13 -5.84 18.29
CA SER A 165 -10.40 -5.20 18.63
C SER A 165 -11.38 -5.16 17.46
N LYS A 166 -10.93 -4.79 16.26
CA LYS A 166 -11.77 -4.76 15.04
C LYS A 166 -12.02 -6.14 14.45
N TRP A 167 -11.08 -7.05 14.64
CA TRP A 167 -11.16 -8.44 14.20
C TRP A 167 -12.19 -9.21 15.02
N GLY A 168 -12.28 -8.90 16.31
CA GLY A 168 -13.21 -9.48 17.28
C GLY A 168 -12.64 -10.66 18.06
N THR A 169 -11.39 -11.04 17.81
CA THR A 169 -10.70 -12.13 18.50
C THR A 169 -9.21 -11.81 18.63
N SER A 170 -8.57 -12.36 19.65
CA SER A 170 -7.11 -12.29 19.76
C SER A 170 -6.46 -13.19 18.71
N VAL A 171 -5.32 -12.74 18.18
CA VAL A 171 -4.59 -13.42 17.12
C VAL A 171 -3.12 -13.56 17.48
N ALA A 172 -2.47 -14.57 16.89
CA ALA A 172 -1.02 -14.75 17.02
C ALA A 172 -0.27 -13.52 16.49
N ASN A 173 0.97 -13.31 16.98
CA ASN A 173 1.77 -12.14 16.59
C ASN A 173 2.02 -12.06 15.07
N THR A 174 2.15 -13.21 14.40
CA THR A 174 2.40 -13.28 12.96
C THR A 174 1.13 -13.24 12.12
N PHE A 175 -0.06 -13.30 12.73
CA PHE A 175 -1.32 -13.46 11.99
C PHE A 175 -1.54 -12.40 10.91
N ILE A 176 -1.26 -11.12 11.22
CA ILE A 176 -1.45 -10.03 10.25
C ILE A 176 -0.52 -10.21 9.05
N GLU A 177 0.72 -10.65 9.30
CA GLU A 177 1.70 -10.91 8.25
C GLU A 177 1.29 -12.10 7.40
N ASP A 178 1.02 -13.22 8.06
CA ASP A 178 0.68 -14.49 7.44
C ASP A 178 -0.58 -14.35 6.58
N LYS A 179 -1.60 -13.67 7.10
CA LYS A 179 -2.87 -13.48 6.38
C LYS A 179 -2.73 -12.52 5.19
N LEU A 180 -1.91 -11.47 5.31
CA LEU A 180 -1.64 -10.60 4.17
C LEU A 180 -0.87 -11.36 3.07
N ASN A 181 0.13 -12.15 3.45
CA ASN A 181 0.91 -12.97 2.53
C ASN A 181 0.04 -14.04 1.86
N GLU A 182 -0.88 -14.69 2.59
CA GLU A 182 -1.89 -15.61 2.05
C GLU A 182 -2.71 -14.92 0.95
N ILE A 183 -3.27 -13.74 1.23
CA ILE A 183 -4.11 -13.00 0.28
C ILE A 183 -3.33 -12.62 -0.99
N VAL A 184 -2.09 -12.14 -0.85
CA VAL A 184 -1.22 -11.80 -1.98
C VAL A 184 -0.87 -13.05 -2.78
N ASN A 185 -0.58 -14.17 -2.12
CA ASN A 185 -0.26 -15.43 -2.78
C ASN A 185 -1.45 -15.99 -3.56
N VAL A 186 -2.69 -15.86 -3.05
CA VAL A 186 -3.89 -16.23 -3.81
C VAL A 186 -3.95 -15.48 -5.14
N ARG A 187 -3.71 -14.16 -5.16
CA ARG A 187 -3.63 -13.40 -6.42
C ARG A 187 -2.50 -13.89 -7.32
N HIS A 188 -1.34 -14.23 -6.75
CA HIS A 188 -0.20 -14.73 -7.51
C HIS A 188 -0.55 -16.05 -8.23
N VAL A 189 -1.11 -17.02 -7.50
CA VAL A 189 -1.59 -18.29 -8.06
C VAL A 189 -2.62 -18.05 -9.16
N VAL A 190 -3.67 -17.26 -8.90
CA VAL A 190 -4.71 -16.96 -9.90
C VAL A 190 -4.11 -16.36 -11.18
N ALA A 191 -3.18 -15.41 -11.04
CA ALA A 191 -2.59 -14.71 -12.19
C ALA A 191 -1.67 -15.61 -13.04
N HIS A 192 -1.05 -16.63 -12.45
CA HIS A 192 -0.05 -17.46 -13.14
C HIS A 192 -0.53 -18.86 -13.51
N THR A 193 -1.45 -19.45 -12.77
CA THR A 193 -1.94 -20.82 -13.01
C THR A 193 -3.42 -20.88 -13.36
N ALA A 194 -4.14 -19.74 -13.29
CA ALA A 194 -5.60 -19.68 -13.40
C ALA A 194 -6.33 -20.61 -12.42
N ASP A 195 -5.66 -21.07 -11.36
CA ASP A 195 -6.27 -21.92 -10.34
C ASP A 195 -7.03 -21.06 -9.32
N THR A 196 -8.35 -21.20 -9.35
CA THR A 196 -9.27 -20.54 -8.42
C THR A 196 -10.05 -21.54 -7.58
N LEU A 197 -9.77 -22.85 -7.68
CA LEU A 197 -10.57 -23.90 -7.05
C LEU A 197 -10.57 -23.80 -5.53
N ASN A 198 -9.45 -23.32 -4.97
CA ASN A 198 -9.25 -23.16 -3.53
C ASN A 198 -9.84 -21.86 -2.97
N ILE A 199 -10.36 -20.96 -3.82
CA ILE A 199 -10.95 -19.70 -3.37
C ILE A 199 -12.40 -19.96 -2.97
N THR A 200 -12.70 -19.87 -1.68
CA THR A 200 -14.04 -20.07 -1.14
C THR A 200 -14.73 -18.73 -0.86
N LYS A 201 -16.07 -18.72 -0.78
CA LYS A 201 -16.82 -17.53 -0.34
C LYS A 201 -16.36 -17.06 1.05
N LEU A 202 -16.04 -18.01 1.93
CA LEU A 202 -15.59 -17.72 3.28
C LEU A 202 -14.22 -17.02 3.27
N SER A 203 -13.24 -17.57 2.55
CA SER A 203 -11.90 -16.99 2.48
C SER A 203 -11.90 -15.61 1.82
N GLN A 204 -12.77 -15.37 0.84
CA GLN A 204 -12.95 -14.03 0.26
C GLN A 204 -13.56 -13.03 1.23
N ASN A 205 -14.60 -13.43 1.98
CA ASN A 205 -15.21 -12.56 2.99
C ASN A 205 -14.20 -12.18 4.06
N GLU A 206 -13.40 -13.15 4.47
CA GLU A 206 -12.32 -12.96 5.43
C GLU A 206 -11.26 -12.00 4.88
N ALA A 207 -10.80 -12.20 3.64
CA ALA A 207 -9.83 -11.32 2.97
C ALA A 207 -10.33 -9.88 2.85
N LEU A 208 -11.59 -9.67 2.45
CA LEU A 208 -12.21 -8.35 2.38
C LEU A 208 -12.26 -7.67 3.76
N LYS A 209 -12.70 -8.40 4.78
CA LYS A 209 -12.74 -7.88 6.17
C LYS A 209 -11.33 -7.53 6.64
N PHE A 210 -10.38 -8.43 6.42
CA PHE A 210 -8.98 -8.27 6.79
C PHE A 210 -8.36 -7.03 6.18
N LEU A 211 -8.41 -6.89 4.85
CA LEU A 211 -7.80 -5.77 4.14
C LEU A 211 -8.43 -4.43 4.52
N ARG A 212 -9.75 -4.39 4.78
CA ARG A 212 -10.43 -3.19 5.26
C ARG A 212 -9.92 -2.74 6.62
N ILE A 213 -9.79 -3.68 7.57
CA ILE A 213 -9.28 -3.38 8.92
C ILE A 213 -7.82 -2.94 8.84
N LEU A 214 -7.00 -3.66 8.07
CA LEU A 214 -5.59 -3.36 7.90
C LEU A 214 -5.40 -1.94 7.35
N ALA A 215 -6.06 -1.60 6.24
CA ALA A 215 -5.97 -0.26 5.64
C ALA A 215 -6.43 0.84 6.59
N GLU A 216 -7.50 0.63 7.36
CA GLU A 216 -7.95 1.63 8.34
C GLU A 216 -6.88 1.93 9.40
N LEU A 217 -6.23 0.88 9.91
CA LEU A 217 -5.22 1.00 10.96
C LEU A 217 -3.91 1.58 10.43
N LEU A 218 -3.49 1.18 9.21
CA LEU A 218 -2.33 1.77 8.55
C LEU A 218 -2.53 3.26 8.26
N GLU A 219 -3.73 3.68 7.83
CA GLU A 219 -4.05 5.10 7.63
C GLU A 219 -3.96 5.87 8.94
N LYS A 220 -4.60 5.36 10.00
CA LYS A 220 -4.58 6.01 11.32
C LYS A 220 -3.16 6.17 11.84
N GLU A 221 -2.33 5.13 11.69
CA GLU A 221 -0.95 5.17 12.15
C GLU A 221 -0.10 6.15 11.34
N MET A 222 -0.28 6.17 10.03
CA MET A 222 0.42 7.10 9.14
C MET A 222 0.04 8.56 9.44
N GLU A 223 -1.25 8.86 9.56
CA GLU A 223 -1.73 10.20 9.92
C GLU A 223 -1.15 10.63 11.29
N ARG A 224 -1.17 9.74 12.28
CA ARG A 224 -0.58 9.99 13.60
C ARG A 224 0.91 10.32 13.50
N HIS A 225 1.67 9.51 12.75
CA HIS A 225 3.11 9.69 12.60
C HIS A 225 3.48 10.99 11.91
N ILE A 226 2.81 11.32 10.80
CA ILE A 226 3.05 12.59 10.09
C ILE A 226 2.68 13.79 10.96
N ASN A 227 1.55 13.74 11.67
CA ASN A 227 1.17 14.82 12.59
C ASN A 227 2.19 15.00 13.72
N ASN A 228 2.72 13.89 14.25
CA ASN A 228 3.80 13.96 15.24
C ASN A 228 5.04 14.63 14.66
N LEU A 229 5.46 14.27 13.43
CA LEU A 229 6.61 14.89 12.77
C LEU A 229 6.40 16.39 12.52
N LEU A 230 5.19 16.82 12.15
CA LEU A 230 4.84 18.25 12.01
C LEU A 230 5.00 19.05 13.31
N ILE A 231 4.94 18.38 14.47
CA ILE A 231 5.12 19.00 15.79
C ILE A 231 6.57 18.88 16.24
N THR A 232 7.14 17.67 16.21
CA THR A 232 8.46 17.38 16.81
C THR A 232 9.62 17.82 15.94
N ALA A 233 9.45 17.80 14.62
CA ALA A 233 10.45 18.24 13.66
C ALA A 233 10.19 19.69 13.20
N LYS A 234 9.37 20.47 13.90
CA LYS A 234 9.13 21.88 13.54
C LYS A 234 10.43 22.70 13.64
N LYS A 235 10.63 23.61 12.68
CA LYS A 235 11.67 24.64 12.74
C LYS A 235 11.44 25.64 13.86
#